data_AF-D3AFI1-F1
#
_entry.id   AF-D3AFI1-F1
#
_cell.length_a   1.000
_cell.length_b   1.000
_cell.length_c   1.000
_cell.angle_alpha   90.00
_cell.angle_beta   90.00
_cell.angle_gamma   90.00
#
_symmetry.space_group_name_H-M   'P 1'
#
loop_
_entity.id
_entity.type
_entity.pdbx_description
1 polymer ?
#
loop_
_entity_poly.entity_id
_entity_poly.type
_entity_poly.pdbx_seq_one_letter_code
_entity_poly.pdbx_strand_id
1 'polypeptide(L)'
;MEYDMKETGYRREAAVEYAKKWAMGRNPRYLDFENFGGDCTNFASQCIYAGSGIMNYTPVMGWYYNSSTDRTPSWTGVQYLYNFLVNNKSVGPYAVETDQAGVSPGDLVQLGNASGF
;
A
#
# COMPACT_ATOMS: atom_id res chain seq x y z
N MET A 1 22.64 -16.53 -0.41
CA MET A 1 22.66 -15.88 0.91
C MET A 1 21.21 -15.68 1.30
N GLU A 2 20.75 -16.44 2.27
CA GLU A 2 19.44 -16.25 2.87
C GLU A 2 19.58 -15.05 3.82
N TYR A 3 18.95 -13.93 3.46
CA TYR A 3 18.93 -12.77 4.35
C TYR A 3 17.94 -13.10 5.47
N ASP A 4 18.40 -13.12 6.72
CA ASP A 4 17.54 -13.25 7.89
C ASP A 4 16.71 -11.96 8.04
N MET A 5 15.53 -11.96 7.43
CA MET A 5 14.61 -10.83 7.44
C MET A 5 13.75 -10.90 8.70
N LYS A 6 13.90 -9.91 9.57
CA LYS A 6 13.12 -9.79 10.78
C LYS A 6 11.78 -9.11 10.50
N GLU A 7 10.68 -9.78 10.85
CA GLU A 7 9.37 -9.15 10.90
C GLU A 7 9.29 -8.16 12.07
N THR A 8 8.86 -6.93 11.81
CA THR A 8 8.85 -5.83 12.79
C THR A 8 7.44 -5.41 13.23
N GLY A 9 6.41 -6.10 12.72
CA GLY A 9 5.00 -5.84 13.00
C GLY A 9 4.41 -4.67 12.21
N TYR A 10 3.09 -4.69 12.01
CA TYR A 10 2.34 -3.63 11.33
C TYR A 10 1.53 -2.81 12.34
N ARG A 11 1.78 -1.49 12.40
CA ARG A 11 1.08 -0.57 13.31
C ARG A 11 -0.27 -0.16 12.71
N ARG A 12 -1.29 -0.97 12.94
CA ARG A 12 -2.66 -0.77 12.42
C ARG A 12 -3.24 0.59 12.80
N GLU A 13 -3.00 1.02 14.03
CA GLU A 13 -3.50 2.29 14.56
C GLU A 13 -2.94 3.47 13.76
N ALA A 14 -1.65 3.43 13.38
CA ALA A 14 -1.03 4.48 12.59
C ALA A 14 -1.62 4.56 11.16
N ALA A 15 -1.95 3.43 10.55
CA ALA A 15 -2.65 3.40 9.26
C ALA A 15 -4.06 4.02 9.37
N VAL A 16 -4.80 3.68 10.44
CA VAL A 16 -6.14 4.22 10.71
C VAL A 16 -6.08 5.73 10.99
N GLU A 17 -5.14 6.20 11.80
CA GLU A 17 -4.94 7.61 12.11
C GLU A 17 -4.58 8.41 10.86
N TYR A 18 -3.71 7.85 10.02
CA TYR A 18 -3.37 8.46 8.73
C TYR A 18 -4.60 8.60 7.84
N ALA A 19 -5.39 7.53 7.74
CA ALA A 19 -6.62 7.53 6.96
C ALA A 19 -7.60 8.59 7.47
N LYS A 20 -7.85 8.66 8.79
CA LYS A 20 -8.72 9.67 9.41
C LYS A 20 -8.25 11.10 9.12
N LYS A 21 -6.94 11.33 9.17
CA LYS A 21 -6.35 12.67 8.93
C LYS A 21 -6.53 13.12 7.48
N TRP A 22 -6.34 12.22 6.53
CA TRP A 22 -6.22 12.57 5.12
C TRP A 22 -7.41 12.14 4.25
N ALA A 23 -8.41 11.44 4.79
CA ALA A 23 -9.58 10.98 4.03
C ALA A 23 -10.34 12.13 3.34
N MET A 24 -10.35 13.33 3.94
CA MET A 24 -11.02 14.52 3.39
C MET A 24 -10.04 15.56 2.84
N GLY A 25 -8.77 15.19 2.64
CA GLY A 25 -7.72 16.10 2.19
C GLY A 25 -6.68 15.42 1.32
N ARG A 26 -5.57 16.11 1.07
CA ARG A 26 -4.43 15.58 0.33
C ARG A 26 -3.15 15.84 1.10
N ASN A 27 -2.35 14.81 1.31
CA ASN A 27 -1.03 15.00 1.92
C ASN A 27 -0.08 15.60 0.88
N PRO A 28 0.42 16.84 1.06
CA PRO A 28 1.25 17.53 0.07
C PRO A 28 2.60 16.86 -0.18
N ARG A 29 2.99 15.86 0.62
CA ARG A 29 4.19 15.04 0.37
C ARG A 29 4.03 14.12 -0.86
N TYR A 30 2.81 13.90 -1.32
CA TYR A 30 2.49 13.00 -2.42
C TYR A 30 1.82 13.77 -3.55
N LEU A 31 2.10 13.38 -4.79
CA LEU A 31 1.40 13.91 -5.95
C LEU A 31 -0.10 13.60 -5.82
N ASP A 32 -0.92 14.57 -6.20
CA ASP A 32 -2.36 14.40 -6.39
C ASP A 32 -2.63 13.67 -7.71
N PHE A 33 -3.23 12.48 -7.61
CA PHE A 33 -3.54 11.64 -8.77
C PHE A 33 -5.01 11.73 -9.21
N GLU A 34 -5.81 12.65 -8.64
CA GLU A 34 -7.25 12.75 -8.90
C GLU A 34 -7.59 12.78 -10.40
N ASN A 35 -6.78 13.48 -11.21
CA ASN A 35 -6.98 13.62 -12.65
C ASN A 35 -6.21 12.60 -13.52
N PHE A 36 -5.43 11.71 -12.91
CA PHE A 36 -4.56 10.74 -13.61
C PHE A 36 -5.02 9.29 -13.43
N GLY A 37 -6.01 9.06 -12.55
CA GLY A 37 -6.32 7.73 -12.05
C GLY A 37 -5.30 7.25 -11.02
N GLY A 38 -5.76 6.42 -10.07
CA GLY A 38 -4.89 5.83 -9.04
C GLY A 38 -4.76 6.62 -7.74
N ASP A 39 -5.53 7.69 -7.53
CA ASP A 39 -5.51 8.45 -6.27
C ASP A 39 -5.99 7.62 -5.07
N CYS A 40 -6.95 6.73 -5.28
CA CYS A 40 -7.37 5.77 -4.26
C CYS A 40 -6.23 4.82 -3.84
N THR A 41 -5.49 4.25 -4.79
CA THR A 41 -4.35 3.37 -4.49
C THR A 41 -3.19 4.16 -3.90
N ASN A 42 -2.94 5.39 -4.38
CA ASN A 42 -1.95 6.28 -3.81
C ASN A 42 -2.27 6.53 -2.33
N PHE A 43 -3.50 6.90 -2.00
CA PHE A 43 -3.95 7.08 -0.62
C PHE A 43 -3.82 5.80 0.21
N ALA A 44 -4.26 4.65 -0.31
CA ALA A 44 -4.09 3.36 0.35
C ALA A 44 -2.62 3.05 0.65
N SER A 45 -1.72 3.26 -0.32
CA SER A 45 -0.28 3.06 -0.14
C SER A 45 0.30 3.99 0.94
N GLN A 46 -0.19 5.22 1.05
CA GLN A 46 0.20 6.12 2.13
C GLN A 46 -0.24 5.61 3.51
N CYS A 47 -1.45 5.07 3.62
CA CYS A 47 -1.95 4.46 4.86
C CYS A 47 -1.09 3.24 5.26
N ILE A 48 -0.81 2.34 4.31
CA ILE A 48 0.07 1.20 4.53
C ILE A 48 1.44 1.67 5.02
N TYR A 49 2.02 2.69 4.37
CA TYR A 49 3.34 3.18 4.74
C TYR A 49 3.36 3.82 6.13
N ALA A 50 2.29 4.49 6.56
CA ALA A 50 2.17 4.99 7.93
C ALA A 50 2.21 3.84 8.96
N GLY A 51 1.56 2.71 8.63
CA GLY A 51 1.53 1.51 9.47
C GLY A 51 2.80 0.67 9.43
N SER A 52 3.40 0.48 8.25
CA SER A 52 4.58 -0.37 8.03
C SER A 52 5.90 0.34 8.29
N GLY A 53 5.97 1.65 8.02
CA GLY A 53 7.19 2.46 8.10
C GLY A 53 8.28 2.10 7.09
N ILE A 54 8.09 1.07 6.27
CA ILE A 54 9.10 0.54 5.34
C ILE A 54 8.49 0.39 3.96
N MET A 55 9.20 0.89 2.95
CA MET A 55 8.92 0.65 1.53
C MET A 55 9.85 -0.43 0.98
N ASN A 56 9.44 -1.04 -0.13
CA ASN A 56 10.28 -1.98 -0.87
C ASN A 56 10.82 -1.29 -2.13
N TYR A 57 12.13 -1.06 -2.17
CA TYR A 57 12.81 -0.36 -3.28
C TYR A 57 13.34 -1.29 -4.38
N THR A 58 12.81 -2.52 -4.49
CA THR A 58 13.15 -3.42 -5.59
C THR A 58 12.79 -2.74 -6.92
N PRO A 59 13.74 -2.56 -7.86
CA PRO A 59 13.45 -1.92 -9.13
C PRO A 59 12.32 -2.63 -9.87
N VAL A 60 11.38 -1.86 -10.43
CA VAL A 60 10.21 -2.31 -11.21
C VAL A 60 9.15 -3.08 -10.41
N MET A 61 9.56 -4.04 -9.57
CA MET A 61 8.68 -4.99 -8.87
C MET A 61 8.45 -4.68 -7.39
N GLY A 62 9.11 -3.66 -6.84
CA GLY A 62 8.95 -3.24 -5.46
C GLY A 62 7.63 -2.50 -5.22
N TRP A 63 7.56 -1.78 -4.10
CA TRP A 63 6.46 -0.90 -3.71
C TRP A 63 7.05 0.31 -2.99
N TYR A 64 7.20 1.41 -3.73
CA TYR A 64 7.75 2.64 -3.18
C TYR A 64 7.26 3.89 -3.93
N TYR A 65 7.40 5.03 -3.26
CA TYR A 65 7.22 6.37 -3.82
C TYR A 65 8.28 7.31 -3.25
N ASN A 66 9.14 7.82 -4.13
CA ASN A 66 10.06 8.92 -3.82
C ASN A 66 9.57 10.23 -4.45
N SER A 67 8.99 10.15 -5.66
CA SER A 67 8.44 11.31 -6.37
C SER A 67 7.41 10.92 -7.44
N SER A 68 6.87 11.93 -8.12
CA SER A 68 5.98 11.77 -9.29
C SER A 68 6.64 11.10 -10.50
N THR A 69 7.95 10.93 -10.53
CA THR A 69 8.67 10.23 -11.61
C THR A 69 9.50 9.05 -11.10
N ASP A 70 9.68 8.93 -9.79
CA ASP A 70 10.42 7.86 -9.12
C ASP A 70 9.52 7.13 -8.13
N ARG A 71 8.75 6.17 -8.67
CA ARG A 71 7.84 5.29 -7.94
C ARG A 71 7.58 4.03 -8.77
N THR A 72 7.12 2.97 -8.12
CA THR A 72 6.67 1.76 -8.83
C THR A 72 5.18 1.82 -9.17
N PRO A 73 4.73 1.08 -10.21
CA PRO A 73 3.31 0.94 -10.53
C PRO A 73 2.46 0.43 -9.36
N SER A 74 3.03 -0.40 -8.48
CA SER A 74 2.38 -0.93 -7.28
C SER A 74 2.02 0.14 -6.25
N TRP A 75 2.63 1.32 -6.27
CA TRP A 75 2.25 2.40 -5.34
C TRP A 75 0.91 3.06 -5.74
N THR A 76 0.61 3.14 -7.04
CA THR A 76 -0.55 3.89 -7.58
C THR A 76 -1.56 3.02 -8.35
N GLY A 77 -1.25 1.76 -8.65
CA GLY A 77 -2.11 0.86 -9.42
C GLY A 77 -2.70 -0.28 -8.58
N VAL A 78 -4.02 -0.43 -8.60
CA VAL A 78 -4.81 -1.36 -7.77
C VAL A 78 -4.32 -2.81 -7.90
N GLN A 79 -4.26 -3.33 -9.12
CA GLN A 79 -3.79 -4.70 -9.40
C GLN A 79 -2.33 -4.91 -9.01
N TYR A 80 -1.46 -3.93 -9.23
CA TYR A 80 -0.04 -4.03 -8.91
C TYR A 80 0.21 -3.99 -7.39
N LEU A 81 -0.56 -3.18 -6.65
CA LEU A 81 -0.53 -3.16 -5.19
C LEU A 81 -0.95 -4.51 -4.62
N TYR A 82 -2.07 -5.05 -5.09
CA TYR A 82 -2.57 -6.37 -4.71
C TYR A 82 -1.49 -7.43 -4.92
N ASN A 83 -0.96 -7.51 -6.16
CA ASN A 83 0.06 -8.49 -6.53
C ASN A 83 1.32 -8.37 -5.66
N PHE A 84 1.75 -7.14 -5.33
CA PHE A 84 2.87 -6.93 -4.43
C PHE A 84 2.57 -7.47 -3.04
N LEU A 85 1.48 -7.03 -2.40
CA LEU A 85 1.19 -7.37 -1.01
C LEU A 85 1.02 -8.88 -0.79
N VAL A 86 0.31 -9.58 -1.67
CA VAL A 86 0.02 -11.01 -1.50
C VAL A 86 1.21 -11.92 -1.85
N ASN A 87 2.17 -11.44 -2.64
CA ASN A 87 3.33 -12.23 -3.08
C ASN A 87 4.67 -11.78 -2.48
N ASN A 88 4.73 -10.64 -1.79
CA ASN A 88 6.00 -10.13 -1.26
C ASN A 88 6.53 -11.06 -0.17
N LYS A 89 7.70 -11.65 -0.43
CA LYS A 89 8.48 -12.46 0.51
C LYS A 89 9.79 -11.78 0.91
N SER A 90 9.90 -10.48 0.66
CA SER A 90 11.09 -9.67 0.91
C SER A 90 10.75 -8.46 1.79
N VAL A 91 11.68 -7.51 1.88
CA VAL A 91 11.54 -6.27 2.67
C VAL A 91 10.21 -5.55 2.34
N GLY A 92 9.57 -4.97 3.35
CA GLY A 92 8.33 -4.20 3.19
C GLY A 92 7.07 -4.97 3.62
N PRO A 93 5.89 -4.36 3.47
CA PRO A 93 4.64 -4.97 3.90
C PRO A 93 4.26 -6.15 3.00
N TYR A 94 3.50 -7.08 3.57
CA TYR A 94 2.79 -8.14 2.87
C TYR A 94 1.40 -8.28 3.47
N ALA A 95 0.50 -8.95 2.77
CA ALA A 95 -0.86 -9.20 3.22
C ALA A 95 -1.29 -10.63 2.88
N VAL A 96 -2.34 -11.08 3.56
CA VAL A 96 -3.07 -12.31 3.22
C VAL A 96 -4.49 -11.92 2.84
N GLU A 97 -5.07 -12.66 1.90
CA GLU A 97 -6.47 -12.51 1.56
C GLU A 97 -7.36 -13.11 2.64
N THR A 98 -8.47 -12.45 2.92
CA THR A 98 -9.45 -12.90 3.90
C THR A 98 -10.84 -12.42 3.54
N ASP A 99 -11.86 -12.99 4.19
CA ASP A 99 -13.25 -12.60 4.01
C ASP A 99 -13.65 -11.50 5.01
N GLN A 100 -14.92 -11.11 5.01
CA GLN A 100 -15.44 -10.08 5.91
C GLN A 100 -15.22 -10.40 7.41
N ALA A 101 -15.12 -11.67 7.80
CA ALA A 101 -14.92 -12.04 9.19
C ALA A 101 -13.45 -11.86 9.65
N GLY A 102 -12.50 -11.88 8.70
CA GLY A 102 -11.08 -11.77 9.00
C GLY A 102 -10.49 -10.35 8.93
N VAL A 103 -11.23 -9.38 8.39
CA VAL A 103 -10.73 -8.00 8.28
C VAL A 103 -10.75 -7.26 9.63
N SER A 104 -9.76 -6.40 9.83
CA SER A 104 -9.59 -5.53 10.98
C SER A 104 -9.33 -4.08 10.57
N PRO A 105 -9.56 -3.08 11.45
CA PRO A 105 -9.15 -1.71 11.17
C PRO A 105 -7.67 -1.62 10.82
N GLY A 106 -7.35 -0.95 9.72
CA GLY A 106 -5.98 -0.83 9.18
C GLY A 106 -5.68 -1.78 8.02
N ASP A 107 -6.57 -2.72 7.74
CA ASP A 107 -6.51 -3.56 6.54
C ASP A 107 -7.08 -2.81 5.31
N LEU A 108 -6.80 -3.33 4.12
CA LEU A 108 -7.32 -2.80 2.86
C LEU A 108 -8.52 -3.61 2.39
N VAL A 109 -9.46 -2.93 1.75
CA VAL A 109 -10.55 -3.56 0.99
C VAL A 109 -10.39 -3.15 -0.47
N GLN A 110 -10.25 -4.14 -1.36
CA GLN A 110 -10.25 -3.93 -2.80
C GLN A 110 -11.57 -4.47 -3.37
N LEU A 111 -12.39 -3.57 -3.91
CA LEU A 111 -13.66 -3.93 -4.55
C LEU A 111 -13.42 -4.12 -6.05
N GLY A 112 -13.86 -5.25 -6.57
CA GLY A 112 -13.78 -5.58 -8.00
C GLY A 112 -15.09 -6.17 -8.51
N ASN A 113 -15.13 -6.46 -9.81
CA ASN A 113 -16.21 -7.17 -10.48
C ASN A 113 -15.69 -8.45 -11.16
N ALA A 114 -16.49 -9.07 -12.03
CA ALA A 114 -16.10 -10.29 -12.74
C ALA A 114 -14.84 -10.16 -13.62
N SER A 115 -14.39 -8.94 -13.91
CA SER A 115 -13.18 -8.63 -14.66
C SER A 115 -11.98 -8.23 -13.78
N GLY A 116 -12.13 -8.31 -12.45
CA GLY A 116 -11.10 -7.94 -11.48
C GLY A 116 -11.36 -6.58 -10.83
N PHE A 117 -10.29 -5.96 -10.31
CA PHE A 117 -10.29 -4.67 -9.62
C PHE A 117 -9.39 -3.65 -10.32
#